data_AF-A0A5K0XMU1-F1
#
_entry.id   AF-A0A5K0XMU1-F1
#
_cell.length_a   1.000
_cell.length_b   1.000
_cell.length_c   1.000
_cell.angle_alpha   90.00
_cell.angle_beta   90.00
_cell.angle_gamma   90.00
#
_symmetry.space_group_name_H-M   'P 1'
#
loop_
_entity.id
_entity.type
_entity.pdbx_description
1 polymer ?
#
loop_
_entity_poly.entity_id
_entity_poly.type
_entity_poly.pdbx_seq_one_letter_code
_entity_poly.pdbx_strand_id
1 'polypeptide(L)' 'ENLQKWLTDEKARDQFVIRSGTDTEVLWNDARQLKPELVYSRR' A
#
# COMPACT_ATOMS: atom_id res chain seq x y z
N GLU A 1 -4.67 -10.82 -10.64
CA GLU A 1 -5.69 -9.90 -10.10
C GLU A 1 -5.11 -8.67 -9.38
N ASN A 2 -4.08 -8.79 -8.54
CA ASN A 2 -3.56 -7.63 -7.78
C ASN A 2 -2.98 -6.49 -8.65
N LEU A 3 -2.28 -6.83 -9.75
CA LEU A 3 -1.67 -5.80 -10.61
C LEU A 3 -2.72 -4.90 -11.28
N GLN A 4 -3.79 -5.48 -11.83
CA GLN A 4 -4.86 -4.70 -12.46
C GLN A 4 -5.54 -3.81 -11.42
N LYS A 5 -5.90 -4.36 -10.25
CA LYS A 5 -6.49 -3.58 -9.14
C LYS A 5 -5.59 -2.43 -8.69
N TRP A 6 -4.26 -2.64 -8.69
CA TRP A 6 -3.30 -1.61 -8.34
C TRP A 6 -3.24 -0.50 -9.39
N LEU A 7 -3.11 -0.87 -10.67
CA LEU A 7 -3.03 0.09 -11.79
C LEU A 7 -4.34 0.86 -12.01
N THR A 8 -5.48 0.32 -11.59
CA THR A 8 -6.80 0.93 -11.75
C THR A 8 -7.39 1.40 -10.42
N ASP A 9 -6.56 1.72 -9.42
CA ASP A 9 -7.04 2.31 -8.17
C ASP A 9 -7.81 3.60 -8.46
N GLU A 10 -9.08 3.67 -8.05
CA GLU A 10 -9.97 4.82 -8.31
C GLU A 10 -9.42 6.13 -7.77
N LYS A 11 -8.59 6.02 -6.74
CA LYS A 11 -7.98 7.13 -6.04
C LYS A 11 -6.60 7.50 -6.60
N ALA A 12 -6.11 6.78 -7.62
CA ALA A 12 -4.80 6.92 -8.26
C ALA A 12 -3.65 7.04 -7.24
N ARG A 13 -3.71 6.23 -6.18
CA ARG A 13 -2.72 6.25 -5.09
C ARG A 13 -1.46 5.48 -5.50
N ASP A 14 -0.38 5.77 -4.80
CA ASP A 14 0.85 4.97 -4.86
C ASP A 14 0.89 3.94 -3.72
N GLN A 15 1.55 2.80 -3.94
CA GLN A 15 1.92 1.91 -2.84
C GLN A 15 3.37 2.13 -2.43
N PHE A 16 3.63 2.00 -1.13
CA PHE A 16 4.99 1.96 -0.57
C PHE A 16 5.14 0.79 0.39
N VAL A 17 6.39 0.39 0.62
CA VAL A 17 6.74 -0.75 1.46
C VAL A 17 7.53 -0.27 2.67
N ILE A 18 7.18 -0.76 3.86
CA ILE A 18 7.97 -0.62 5.08
C ILE A 18 8.51 -2.00 5.46
N ARG A 19 9.79 -2.08 5.83
CA ARG A 19 10.42 -3.29 6.34
C ARG A 19 11.11 -3.02 7.67
N SER A 20 10.85 -3.87 8.65
CA SER A 20 11.49 -3.84 9.97
C SER A 20 11.79 -5.26 10.41
N GLY A 21 13.07 -5.66 10.38
CA GLY A 21 13.45 -7.05 10.64
C GLY A 21 12.86 -8.01 9.59
N THR A 22 12.12 -9.03 10.06
CA THR A 22 11.39 -9.96 9.17
C THR A 22 10.03 -9.42 8.73
N ASP A 23 9.54 -8.38 9.40
CA ASP A 23 8.25 -7.78 9.10
C ASP A 23 8.30 -7.00 7.78
N THR A 24 7.26 -7.19 6.96
CA THR A 24 7.05 -6.46 5.71
C THR A 24 5.60 -6.01 5.63
N GLU A 25 5.40 -4.72 5.39
CA GLU A 25 4.10 -4.09 5.21
C GLU A 25 4.05 -3.36 3.88
N VAL A 26 2.93 -3.49 3.16
CA VAL A 26 2.64 -2.72 1.95
C VAL A 26 1.42 -1.86 2.22
N LEU A 27 1.56 -0.56 1.98
CA LEU A 27 0.54 0.43 2.29
C LEU A 27 0.20 1.26 1.06
N TRP A 28 -1.06 1.68 0.93
CA TRP A 28 -1.46 2.75 0.04
C TRP A 28 -1.12 4.12 0.65
N ASN A 29 -0.57 5.02 -0.15
CA ASN A 29 -0.36 6.43 0.18
C ASN A 29 -1.56 7.27 -0.30
N ASP A 30 -2.53 7.54 0.59
CA ASP A 30 -3.57 8.54 0.31
C ASP A 30 -3.13 9.91 0.85
N ALA A 31 -2.28 10.60 0.09
CA ALA A 31 -1.70 11.89 0.48
C ALA A 31 -2.77 12.96 0.82
N ARG A 32 -3.97 12.85 0.25
CA ARG A 32 -5.11 13.75 0.54
C ARG A 32 -5.64 13.60 1.96
N GLN A 33 -5.51 12.41 2.54
CA GLN A 33 -6.00 12.06 3.88
C GLN A 33 -4.86 12.02 4.91
N LEU A 34 -3.60 12.17 4.47
CA LEU A 34 -2.39 12.03 5.30
C LEU A 34 -2.38 10.74 6.14
N LYS A 35 -3.04 9.70 5.63
CA LYS A 35 -3.26 8.45 6.35
C LYS A 35 -2.95 7.27 5.42
N PRO A 36 -1.91 6.47 5.73
CA PRO A 36 -1.64 5.28 4.97
C PRO A 36 -2.63 4.17 5.30
N GLU A 37 -2.93 3.32 4.31
CA GLU A 37 -3.85 2.20 4.45
C GLU A 37 -3.11 0.88 4.21
N LEU A 38 -3.13 -0.03 5.19
CA LEU A 38 -2.43 -1.31 5.11
C LEU A 38 -3.14 -2.25 4.13
N VAL A 39 -2.40 -2.78 3.16
CA VAL A 39 -2.91 -3.70 2.12
C VAL A 39 -2.38 -5.10 2.34
N TYR A 40 -1.15 -5.22 2.84
CA TYR A 40 -0.50 -6.50 3.06
C TYR A 40 0.44 -6.40 4.26
N SER A 41 0.46 -7.45 5.08
CA SER A 41 1.42 -7.63 6.16
C SER A 41 1.91 -9.07 6.18
N ARG A 42 3.21 -9.24 6.44
CA ARG A 42 3.87 -10.53 6.64
C ARG A 42 4.90 -10.42 7.75
N ARG A 43 4.97 -11.44 8.60
CA ARG A 43 6.01 -11.64 9.60
C ARG A 43 6.98 -12.75 9.18
#